data_AF-A0A658NHH2-F1
#
_entry.id   AF-A0A658NHH2-F1
#
_cell.length_a   1.000
_cell.length_b   1.000
_cell.length_c   1.000
_cell.angle_alpha   90.00
_cell.angle_beta   90.00
_cell.angle_gamma   90.00
#
_symmetry.space_group_name_H-M   'P 1'
#
loop_
_entity.id
_entity.type
_entity.pdbx_description
1 polymer ?
#
loop_
_entity_poly.entity_id
_entity_poly.type
_entity_poly.pdbx_seq_one_letter_code
_entity_poly.pdbx_strand_id
1 'polypeptide(L)' 'LGRGLSSLIREATAAPADTSGAGERMATLPVEKLQPGKYQPRSHMDPERLEELAESIRAQGLIQPIIVRGIGGGRY' A
#
# COMPACT_ATOMS: atom_id res chain seq x y z
N LEU A 1 -16.39 -30.47 32.23
CA LEU A 1 -15.32 -29.45 32.10
C LEU A 1 -15.04 -29.26 30.61
N GLY A 2 -15.53 -28.19 29.98
CA GLY A 2 -15.46 -28.07 28.50
C GLY A 2 -15.93 -26.72 27.97
N ARG A 3 -15.57 -25.61 28.64
CA ARG A 3 -16.00 -24.25 28.27
C ARG A 3 -14.84 -23.27 28.04
N GLY A 4 -13.63 -23.77 27.80
CA GLY A 4 -12.43 -22.92 27.60
C GLY A 4 -12.05 -22.67 26.15
N LEU A 5 -12.35 -23.61 25.24
CA LEU A 5 -11.81 -23.56 23.87
C LEU A 5 -12.62 -22.70 22.90
N SER A 6 -13.93 -22.53 23.15
CA SER A 6 -14.82 -21.75 22.30
C SER A 6 -14.58 -20.24 22.37
N SER A 7 -13.86 -19.76 23.39
CA SER A 7 -13.49 -18.34 23.50
C SER A 7 -12.29 -17.96 22.64
N LEU A 8 -11.41 -18.93 22.30
CA LEU A 8 -10.23 -18.68 21.46
C LEU A 8 -10.54 -18.76 19.95
N ILE A 9 -11.60 -19.48 19.57
CA ILE A 9 -11.99 -19.64 18.16
C ILE A 9 -12.73 -18.41 17.61
N ARG A 10 -13.36 -17.60 18.48
CA ARG A 10 -14.05 -16.37 18.06
C ARG A 10 -13.10 -15.20 17.75
N GLU A 11 -11.87 -15.23 18.26
CA GLU A 11 -10.81 -14.29 17.86
C GLU A 11 -10.30 -14.60 16.44
N ALA A 12 -10.24 -15.87 16.05
CA ALA A 12 -9.73 -16.29 14.75
C ALA A 12 -10.70 -16.01 13.58
N THR A 13 -11.95 -15.62 13.84
CA THR A 13 -12.96 -15.32 12.82
C THR A 13 -13.48 -13.88 12.87
N ALA A 14 -12.74 -12.98 13.50
CA ALA A 14 -12.92 -11.57 13.20
C ALA A 14 -12.24 -11.32 11.85
N ALA A 15 -13.06 -11.17 10.80
CA ALA A 15 -12.69 -10.59 9.52
C ALA A 15 -11.70 -9.44 9.72
N PRO A 16 -10.73 -9.20 8.81
CA PRO A 16 -9.74 -8.16 9.01
C PRO A 16 -10.49 -6.86 9.26
N ALA A 17 -10.46 -6.42 10.52
CA ALA A 17 -10.97 -5.14 10.89
C ALA A 17 -10.21 -4.16 10.02
N ASP A 18 -10.94 -3.38 9.23
CA ASP A 18 -10.52 -2.09 8.74
C ASP A 18 -10.21 -1.22 9.96
N THR A 19 -9.06 -1.49 10.57
CA THR A 19 -8.54 -0.71 11.69
C THR A 19 -8.15 0.60 11.06
N SER A 20 -9.05 1.58 11.11
CA SER A 20 -8.69 2.98 10.96
C SER A 20 -7.71 3.31 12.07
N GLY A 21 -6.42 3.36 11.72
CA GLY A 21 -5.34 3.65 12.65
C GLY A 21 -4.26 4.32 11.84
N ALA A 22 -4.11 5.63 12.05
CA ALA A 22 -3.10 6.48 11.45
C ALA A 22 -1.71 6.01 11.87
N GLY A 23 -1.19 5.02 11.17
CA GLY A 23 0.15 4.47 11.33
C GLY A 23 0.62 3.95 9.99
N GLU A 24 1.92 4.13 9.71
CA GLU A 24 2.58 3.67 8.50
C GLU A 24 2.35 2.16 8.33
N ARG A 25 1.50 1.77 7.37
CA ARG A 25 1.27 0.37 7.02
C ARG A 25 1.82 0.11 5.63
N MET A 26 2.63 -0.94 5.54
CA MET A 26 2.97 -1.53 4.25
C MET A 26 1.74 -2.24 3.71
N ALA A 27 1.30 -1.85 2.51
CA ALA A 27 0.17 -2.46 1.82
C ALA A 27 0.48 -2.58 0.34
N THR A 28 0.01 -3.67 -0.28
CA THR A 28 0.04 -3.84 -1.74
C THR A 28 -1.24 -3.23 -2.30
N LEU A 29 -1.09 -2.19 -3.13
CA LEU A 29 -2.21 -1.47 -3.74
C LEU A 29 -2.11 -1.55 -5.26
N PRO A 30 -3.23 -1.62 -5.99
CA PRO A 30 -3.22 -1.51 -7.43
C PRO A 30 -2.78 -0.09 -7.85
N VAL A 31 -1.87 -0.02 -8.82
CA VAL A 31 -1.27 1.24 -9.30
C VAL A 31 -2.33 2.21 -9.82
N GLU A 32 -3.44 1.70 -10.36
CA GLU A 32 -4.58 2.48 -10.88
C GLU A 32 -5.29 3.32 -9.82
N LYS A 33 -5.16 2.98 -8.54
CA LYS A 33 -5.74 3.74 -7.43
C LYS A 33 -4.83 4.86 -6.93
N LEU A 34 -3.60 4.93 -7.43
CA LEU A 34 -2.61 5.93 -7.05
C LEU A 34 -2.68 7.10 -8.01
N GLN A 35 -2.60 8.32 -7.48
CA GLN A 35 -2.44 9.52 -8.29
C GLN A 35 -1.21 10.34 -7.88
N PRO A 36 -0.57 11.04 -8.83
CA PRO A 36 0.50 11.97 -8.50
C PRO A 36 -0.01 13.05 -7.55
N GLY A 37 0.83 13.44 -6.59
CA GLY A 37 0.52 14.50 -5.66
C GLY A 37 0.36 15.84 -6.39
N LYS A 38 -0.65 16.62 -6.01
CA LYS A 38 -0.93 17.96 -6.59
C LYS A 38 0.29 18.89 -6.59
N TYR A 39 1.19 18.71 -5.63
CA TYR A 39 2.37 19.55 -5.42
C TYR A 39 3.66 18.72 -5.55
N GLN A 40 3.84 18.02 -6.67
CA GLN A 40 5.13 17.41 -7.02
C GLN A 40 6.05 18.45 -7.68
N PRO A 41 7.12 18.91 -7.00
CA PRO A 41 8.04 19.89 -7.58
C PRO A 41 8.94 19.28 -8.67
N ARG A 42 9.17 17.96 -8.62
CA ARG A 42 9.97 17.22 -9.61
C ARG A 42 9.04 16.62 -10.68
N SER A 43 8.52 17.47 -11.55
CA SER A 43 7.62 17.06 -12.66
C SER A 43 8.34 16.78 -13.97
N HIS A 44 9.56 17.29 -14.17
CA HIS A 44 10.37 16.95 -15.34
C HIS A 44 11.33 15.81 -14.98
N MET A 45 11.12 14.67 -15.64
CA MET A 45 12.06 13.55 -15.69
C MET A 45 12.53 13.41 -17.14
N ASP A 46 13.81 13.06 -17.29
CA ASP A 46 14.37 12.72 -18.58
C ASP A 46 13.78 11.37 -19.06
N PRO A 47 13.32 11.27 -20.32
CA PRO A 47 12.66 10.05 -20.82
C PRO A 47 13.58 8.83 -20.83
N GLU A 48 14.87 8.98 -21.15
CA GLU A 48 15.81 7.86 -21.16
C GLU A 48 16.01 7.32 -19.74
N ARG A 49 16.11 8.23 -18.77
CA ARG A 49 16.25 7.87 -17.34
C ARG A 49 15.00 7.20 -16.78
N LEU A 50 13.82 7.53 -17.31
CA LEU A 50 12.56 6.90 -16.92
C LEU A 50 12.49 5.46 -17.44
N GLU A 51 12.93 5.21 -18.68
CA GLU A 51 13.02 3.87 -19.25
C GLU A 51 14.01 2.99 -18.49
N GLU A 52 15.20 3.51 -18.18
CA GLU A 52 16.18 2.80 -17.34
C GLU A 52 15.60 2.42 -15.98
N LEU A 53 14.85 3.32 -15.34
CA LEU A 53 14.18 3.06 -14.08
C LEU A 53 13.11 1.97 -14.21
N ALA A 54 12.32 2.00 -15.28
CA ALA A 54 11.28 1.00 -15.53
C ALA A 54 11.88 -0.40 -15.74
N GLU A 55 12.97 -0.51 -16.51
CA GLU A 55 13.70 -1.77 -16.68
C GLU A 55 14.28 -2.28 -15.36
N SER A 56 14.85 -1.40 -14.55
CA SER A 56 15.38 -1.74 -13.22
C SER A 56 14.28 -2.27 -12.28
N ILE A 57 13.13 -1.58 -12.23
CA ILE A 57 11.97 -2.01 -11.45
C ILE A 57 11.43 -3.36 -11.95
N ARG A 58 11.48 -3.64 -13.26
CA ARG A 58 11.04 -4.93 -13.81
C ARG A 58 12.00 -6.06 -13.44
N ALA A 59 13.30 -5.81 -13.45
CA ALA A 59 14.33 -6.82 -13.17
C ALA A 59 14.44 -7.16 -11.67
N GLN A 60 14.37 -6.14 -10.80
CA GLN A 60 14.65 -6.28 -9.36
C GLN A 60 13.41 -6.11 -8.48
N GLY A 61 12.30 -5.64 -9.06
CA GLY A 61 11.14 -5.20 -8.30
C GLY A 61 11.35 -3.80 -7.71
N LEU A 62 10.34 -3.35 -6.95
CA LEU A 62 10.41 -2.07 -6.26
C LEU A 62 11.25 -2.22 -4.98
N ILE A 63 12.44 -1.62 -4.96
CA ILE A 63 13.38 -1.73 -3.84
C ILE A 63 12.94 -0.93 -2.60
N GLN A 64 12.21 0.17 -2.80
CA GLN A 64 11.70 1.01 -1.72
C GLN A 64 10.18 1.19 -1.86
N PRO A 65 9.41 0.94 -0.78
CA PRO A 65 7.98 1.20 -0.79
C PRO A 65 7.70 2.69 -0.99
N ILE A 66 6.63 2.99 -1.71
CA ILE A 66 6.16 4.36 -1.91
C ILE A 66 5.23 4.77 -0.76
N ILE A 67 5.37 6.02 -0.32
CA ILE A 67 4.51 6.61 0.70
C ILE A 67 3.29 7.21 0.01
N VAL A 68 2.11 6.82 0.46
CA VAL A 68 0.84 7.27 -0.10
C VAL A 68 -0.10 7.74 1.00
N ARG A 69 -1.04 8.62 0.67
CA ARG A 69 -2.03 9.14 1.62
C ARG A 69 -3.41 9.06 0.99
N GLY A 70 -4.32 8.33 1.63
CA GLY A 70 -5.71 8.25 1.17
C GLY A 70 -6.34 9.65 0.98
N ILE A 71 -6.91 9.88 -0.20
CA ILE A 71 -7.62 11.12 -0.56
C ILE A 71 -9.14 10.95 -0.58
N GLY A 72 -9.63 9.76 -0.22
CA GLY A 72 -11.06 9.41 -0.18
C GLY A 72 -11.53 8.66 -1.43
N GLY A 73 -12.67 7.97 -1.31
CA GLY A 73 -13.25 7.18 -2.41
C GLY A 73 -12.39 6.01 -2.89
N GLY A 74 -11.54 5.46 -2.01
CA GLY A 74 -10.63 4.34 -2.34
C GLY A 74 -9.42 4.73 -3.19
N ARG A 75 -9.13 6.03 -3.32
CA ARG A 75 -7.94 6.57 -4.00
C ARG A 75 -6.88 7.04 -3.01
N TYR A 76 -5.64 7.02 -3.46
CA TYR A 76 -4.44 7.38 -2.70
C TYR A 76 -3.59 8.42 -3.43
#